data_AF-A0A836VIJ9-F1
#
_entry.id   AF-A0A836VIJ9-F1
#
_cell.length_a   1.000
_cell.length_b   1.000
_cell.length_c   1.000
_cell.angle_alpha   90.00
_cell.angle_beta   90.00
_cell.angle_gamma   90.00
#
_symmetry.space_group_name_H-M   'P 1'
#
loop_
_entity.id
_entity.type
_entity.pdbx_description
1 polymer ?
#
loop_
_entity_poly.entity_id
_entity_poly.type
_entity_poly.pdbx_seq_one_letter_code
_entity_poly.pdbx_strand_id
1 'polypeptide(L)'
;QFNLTYLFIAHDLSVVRHISDRVAVMYLGRLVELASKQALYEDPSHPYTRALLAAVPVPDPALRKRQAVLQGDVPNPADVPPGCPFHPRCPERQEICSRVVPPLTELEDGRRVACLLRDPSGLVSERGSSEPADEVA
;
A
#
# COMPACT_ATOMS: atom_id res chain seq x y z
N GLN A 1 6.31 27.52 21.39
CA GLN A 1 6.20 26.47 20.37
C GLN A 1 5.06 25.56 20.78
N PHE A 2 4.14 25.23 19.88
CA PHE A 2 3.03 24.31 20.18
C PHE A 2 3.47 22.88 19.86
N ASN A 3 3.40 21.96 20.83
CA ASN A 3 3.76 20.56 20.67
C ASN A 3 2.57 19.77 20.10
N LEU A 4 2.26 20.01 18.83
CA LEU A 4 1.07 19.49 18.15
C LEU A 4 1.42 18.35 17.20
N THR A 5 0.58 17.32 17.19
CA THR A 5 0.61 16.24 16.21
C THR A 5 -0.54 16.43 15.24
N TYR A 6 -0.24 16.39 13.94
CA TYR A 6 -1.24 16.53 12.88
C TYR A 6 -1.42 15.22 12.12
N LEU A 7 -2.68 14.89 11.81
CA LEU A 7 -3.04 13.86 10.85
C LEU A 7 -3.71 14.55 9.65
N PHE A 8 -3.13 14.37 8.47
CA PHE A 8 -3.63 14.94 7.23
C PHE A 8 -4.02 13.83 6.26
N ILE A 9 -5.21 13.94 5.66
CA ILE A 9 -5.76 12.97 4.70
C ILE A 9 -5.91 13.66 3.35
N ALA A 10 -5.22 13.14 2.33
CA ALA A 10 -5.29 13.64 0.97
C ALA A 10 -5.18 12.50 -0.04
N HIS A 11 -5.64 12.76 -1.26
CA HIS A 11 -5.56 11.83 -2.40
C HIS A 11 -4.32 12.09 -3.28
N ASP A 12 -3.74 13.29 -3.19
CA ASP A 12 -2.56 13.68 -3.97
C ASP A 12 -1.29 13.54 -3.12
N LEU A 13 -0.45 12.56 -3.48
CA LEU A 13 0.85 12.35 -2.85
C LEU A 13 1.75 13.60 -3.00
N SER A 14 1.64 14.37 -4.07
CA SER A 14 2.45 15.59 -4.27
C SER A 14 2.28 16.58 -3.12
N VAL A 15 1.06 16.72 -2.59
CA VAL A 15 0.76 17.60 -1.45
C VAL A 15 1.29 17.00 -0.15
N VAL A 16 1.05 15.70 0.06
CA VAL A 16 1.45 15.00 1.30
C VAL A 16 2.96 15.05 1.52
N ARG A 17 3.76 15.02 0.44
CA ARG A 17 5.23 15.13 0.49
C ARG A 17 5.74 16.35 1.28
N HIS A 18 5.05 17.48 1.16
CA HIS A 18 5.52 18.74 1.73
C HIS A 18 5.09 18.97 3.18
N ILE A 19 4.05 18.26 3.63
CA ILE A 19 3.38 18.56 4.90
C ILE A 19 3.65 17.49 5.96
N SER A 20 3.90 16.24 5.54
CA SER A 20 3.94 15.09 6.46
C SER A 20 5.36 14.55 6.66
N ASP A 21 5.71 14.16 7.90
CA ASP A 21 6.97 13.44 8.18
C ASP A 21 6.91 11.97 7.75
N ARG A 22 5.72 11.37 7.90
CA ARG A 22 5.40 9.98 7.56
C ARG A 22 4.15 9.93 6.70
N VAL A 23 4.09 8.95 5.82
CA VAL A 23 2.98 8.79 4.87
C VAL A 23 2.42 7.39 4.98
N ALA A 24 1.12 7.30 5.21
CA ALA A 24 0.36 6.07 5.20
C ALA A 24 -0.45 6.00 3.90
N VAL A 25 -0.26 4.94 3.12
CA VAL A 25 -1.00 4.70 1.88
C VAL A 25 -2.07 3.65 2.16
N MET A 26 -3.29 3.92 1.70
CA MET A 26 -4.43 3.03 1.85
C MET A 26 -4.97 2.58 0.51
N TYR A 27 -5.52 1.36 0.48
CA TYR A 27 -6.26 0.81 -0.65
C TYR A 27 -7.45 0.00 -0.13
N LEU A 28 -8.66 0.32 -0.61
CA LEU A 28 -9.93 -0.29 -0.18
C LEU A 28 -10.04 -0.44 1.35
N GLY A 29 -9.79 0.66 2.06
CA GLY A 29 -9.91 0.72 3.52
C GLY A 29 -8.77 0.09 4.32
N ARG A 30 -7.74 -0.46 3.66
CA ARG A 30 -6.60 -1.11 4.34
C ARG A 30 -5.31 -0.32 4.16
N LEU A 31 -4.50 -0.23 5.22
CA LEU A 31 -3.13 0.26 5.13
C LEU A 31 -2.30 -0.73 4.30
N VAL A 32 -1.70 -0.24 3.21
CA VAL A 32 -0.84 -1.05 2.34
C VAL A 32 0.63 -0.69 2.50
N GLU A 33 0.93 0.53 2.91
CA GLU A 33 2.30 0.98 3.16
C GLU A 33 2.34 2.13 4.16
N LEU A 34 3.35 2.16 5.02
CA LEU A 34 3.67 3.26 5.92
C LEU A 34 5.17 3.44 6.00
N ALA A 35 5.64 4.62 5.60
CA ALA A 35 7.07 4.92 5.56
C ALA A 35 7.33 6.39 5.90
N SER A 36 8.60 6.75 6.10
CA SER A 36 9.01 8.15 6.08
C SER A 36 8.71 8.75 4.70
N LYS A 37 8.53 10.08 4.63
CA LYS A 37 8.35 10.76 3.33
C LYS A 37 9.54 10.60 2.39
N GLN A 38 10.74 10.29 2.88
CA GLN A 38 11.90 10.06 2.01
C GLN A 38 11.81 8.68 1.39
N ALA A 39 11.72 7.65 2.24
CA ALA A 39 11.69 6.26 1.79
C ALA A 39 10.51 5.96 0.88
N LEU A 40 9.31 6.52 1.16
CA LEU A 40 8.14 6.31 0.31
C LEU A 40 8.31 6.83 -1.12
N TYR A 41 9.00 7.96 -1.32
CA TYR A 41 9.12 8.60 -2.65
C TYR A 41 10.34 8.13 -3.42
N GLU A 42 11.37 7.64 -2.72
CA GLU A 42 12.60 7.12 -3.32
C GLU A 42 12.49 5.64 -3.67
N ASP A 43 12.00 4.83 -2.72
CA ASP A 43 11.88 3.37 -2.84
C ASP A 43 10.56 2.86 -2.23
N PRO A 44 9.40 3.16 -2.85
CA PRO A 44 8.11 2.60 -2.42
C PRO A 44 8.10 1.07 -2.53
N SER A 45 7.77 0.40 -1.42
CA SER A 45 7.77 -1.07 -1.31
C SER A 45 6.54 -1.73 -1.92
N HIS A 46 5.35 -1.16 -1.73
CA HIS A 46 4.11 -1.77 -2.21
C HIS A 46 3.91 -1.48 -3.72
N PRO A 47 3.57 -2.49 -4.56
CA PRO A 47 3.31 -2.28 -5.99
C PRO A 47 2.26 -1.19 -6.29
N TYR A 48 1.24 -1.05 -5.44
CA TYR A 48 0.25 0.04 -5.52
C TYR A 48 0.87 1.43 -5.31
N THR A 49 1.69 1.62 -4.26
CA THR A 49 2.36 2.89 -3.99
C THR A 49 3.29 3.28 -5.12
N ARG A 50 4.04 2.31 -5.69
CA ARG A 50 4.84 2.51 -6.90
C ARG A 50 4.02 3.03 -8.06
N ALA A 51 2.85 2.42 -8.31
CA ALA A 51 1.98 2.85 -9.39
C ALA A 51 1.40 4.26 -9.16
N LEU A 52 1.00 4.59 -7.93
CA LEU A 52 0.54 5.94 -7.58
C LEU A 52 1.62 6.99 -7.84
N LEU A 53 2.86 6.74 -7.39
CA LEU A 53 3.98 7.67 -7.58
C LEU A 53 4.42 7.77 -9.04
N ALA A 54 4.34 6.68 -9.81
CA ALA A 54 4.61 6.68 -11.25
C ALA A 54 3.58 7.48 -12.06
N ALA A 55 2.36 7.66 -11.53
CA ALA A 55 1.31 8.46 -12.14
C ALA A 55 1.46 9.97 -11.88
N VAL A 56 2.32 10.38 -10.92
CA VAL A 56 2.55 11.79 -10.61
C VAL A 56 3.21 12.49 -11.80
N PRO A 57 2.61 13.56 -12.35
CA PRO A 57 3.18 14.29 -13.48
C PRO A 57 4.55 14.87 -13.13
N VAL A 58 5.51 14.72 -14.04
CA VAL A 58 6.79 15.44 -13.96
C VAL A 58 6.61 16.79 -14.67
N PRO A 59 6.97 17.93 -14.04
CA PRO A 59 6.80 19.25 -14.65
C PRO A 59 7.58 19.44 -15.96
N ASP A 60 8.72 18.75 -16.09
CA ASP A 60 9.55 18.80 -17.28
C ASP A 60 9.05 17.81 -18.36
N PRO A 61 8.58 18.29 -19.52
CA PRO A 61 8.10 17.45 -20.61
C PRO A 61 9.19 16.56 -21.23
N ALA A 62 10.48 16.90 -21.09
CA ALA A 62 11.59 16.08 -21.55
C ALA A 62 11.84 14.84 -20.66
N LEU A 63 11.37 14.88 -19.40
CA LEU A 63 11.58 13.83 -18.40
C LEU A 63 10.38 12.89 -18.24
N ARG A 64 9.56 12.72 -19.29
CA ARG A 64 8.40 11.82 -19.26
C ARG A 64 8.79 10.40 -18.82
N LYS A 65 8.41 10.04 -17.59
CA LYS A 65 8.55 8.68 -17.07
C LYS A 65 7.59 7.75 -17.81
N ARG A 66 8.03 6.51 -18.08
CA ARG A 66 7.14 5.44 -18.53
C ARG A 66 6.11 5.18 -17.43
N GLN A 67 4.85 5.52 -17.70
CA GLN A 67 3.76 5.26 -16.76
C GLN A 67 3.53 3.76 -16.67
N ALA A 68 3.64 3.21 -15.46
CA ALA A 68 3.11 1.88 -15.18
C ALA A 68 1.58 2.01 -15.14
N VAL A 69 0.92 1.79 -16.27
CA VAL A 69 -0.54 1.81 -16.35
C VAL A 69 -1.06 0.60 -15.58
N LEU A 70 -1.72 0.86 -14.45
CA LEU A 70 -2.48 -0.18 -13.76
C LEU A 70 -3.59 -0.66 -14.68
N GLN A 71 -3.65 -1.97 -14.90
CA GLN A 71 -4.72 -2.57 -15.69
C GLN A 71 -5.94 -2.86 -14.82
N GLY A 72 -7.12 -2.79 -15.44
CA GLY A 72 -8.40 -3.06 -14.80
C GLY A 72 -8.91 -1.92 -13.92
N ASP A 73 -10.21 -2.00 -13.63
CA ASP A 73 -10.92 -1.04 -12.79
C ASP A 73 -10.65 -1.26 -11.30
N VAL A 74 -10.88 -0.22 -10.50
CA VAL A 74 -10.86 -0.33 -9.04
C VAL A 74 -12.02 -1.26 -8.60
N PRO A 75 -11.79 -2.30 -7.78
CA PRO A 75 -12.85 -3.16 -7.28
C PRO A 75 -13.89 -2.38 -6.48
N ASN A 76 -15.12 -2.90 -6.45
CA ASN A 76 -16.19 -2.32 -5.64
C ASN A 76 -15.83 -2.44 -4.14
N PRO A 77 -15.83 -1.35 -3.36
CA PRO A 77 -15.59 -1.41 -1.92
C PRO A 77 -16.56 -2.32 -1.14
N ALA A 78 -17.76 -2.57 -1.67
CA ALA A 78 -18.74 -3.49 -1.08
C ALA A 78 -18.45 -4.97 -1.40
N ASP A 79 -17.61 -5.25 -2.41
CA ASP A 79 -17.26 -6.60 -2.85
C ASP A 79 -15.74 -6.69 -3.05
N VAL A 80 -15.04 -6.73 -1.91
CA VAL A 80 -13.57 -6.77 -1.89
C VAL A 80 -13.11 -8.17 -2.27
N PRO A 81 -12.21 -8.32 -3.26
CA PRO A 81 -11.74 -9.62 -3.70
C PRO A 81 -10.99 -10.35 -2.55
N PRO A 82 -11.04 -11.69 -2.51
CA PRO A 82 -10.37 -12.45 -1.46
C PRO A 82 -8.84 -12.26 -1.51
N GLY A 83 -8.19 -12.48 -0.37
CA GLY A 83 -6.74 -12.31 -0.24
C GLY A 83 -6.30 -10.83 -0.26
N CYS A 84 -5.20 -10.54 -0.95
CA CYS A 84 -4.71 -9.17 -1.14
C CYS A 84 -5.71 -8.38 -2.00
N PRO A 85 -6.31 -7.27 -1.52
CA PRO A 85 -7.31 -6.54 -2.31
C PRO A 85 -6.76 -5.96 -3.62
N PHE A 86 -5.45 -5.75 -3.69
CA PHE A 86 -4.78 -5.21 -4.87
C PHE A 86 -4.38 -6.29 -5.89
N HIS A 87 -4.47 -7.58 -5.56
CA HIS A 87 -4.01 -8.65 -6.45
C HIS A 87 -4.59 -8.62 -7.88
N PRO A 88 -5.86 -8.20 -8.14
CA PRO A 88 -6.39 -8.18 -9.51
C PRO A 88 -5.67 -7.19 -10.42
N ARG A 89 -5.10 -6.13 -9.84
CA ARG A 89 -4.40 -5.04 -10.55
C ARG A 89 -2.89 -5.06 -10.34
N CYS A 90 -2.40 -5.94 -9.46
CA CYS A 90 -0.99 -6.03 -9.10
C CYS A 90 -0.19 -6.66 -10.25
N PRO A 91 0.84 -5.98 -10.78
CA PRO A 91 1.70 -6.55 -11.83
C PRO A 91 2.63 -7.65 -11.29
N GLU A 92 2.85 -7.69 -9.97
CA GLU A 92 3.71 -8.67 -9.30
C GLU A 92 2.91 -9.78 -8.61
N ARG A 93 1.61 -9.93 -8.90
CA ARG A 93 0.78 -10.91 -8.21
C ARG A 93 1.32 -12.34 -8.37
N GLN A 94 1.25 -13.10 -7.28
CA GLN A 94 1.46 -14.55 -7.26
C GLN A 94 0.16 -15.25 -6.84
N GLU A 95 0.08 -16.58 -7.00
CA GLU A 95 -1.14 -17.34 -6.69
C GLU A 95 -1.61 -17.16 -5.23
N ILE A 96 -0.66 -17.06 -4.29
CA ILE A 96 -0.97 -16.85 -2.87
C ILE A 96 -1.69 -15.51 -2.62
N CYS A 97 -1.48 -14.50 -3.48
CA CYS A 97 -2.08 -13.17 -3.32
C CYS A 97 -3.59 -13.16 -3.46
N SER A 98 -4.20 -14.12 -4.18
CA SER A 98 -5.67 -14.21 -4.28
C SER A 98 -6.30 -15.01 -3.14
N ARG A 99 -5.49 -15.59 -2.26
CA ARG A 99 -5.94 -16.47 -1.17
C ARG A 99 -5.67 -15.87 0.20
N VAL A 100 -4.54 -15.18 0.38
CA VAL A 100 -4.14 -14.68 1.68
C VAL A 100 -4.10 -13.16 1.71
N VAL A 101 -4.71 -12.61 2.76
CA VAL A 101 -4.66 -11.19 3.07
C VAL A 101 -3.28 -10.89 3.67
N PRO A 102 -2.48 -10.01 3.05
CA PRO A 102 -1.18 -9.67 3.61
C PRO A 102 -1.34 -8.91 4.93
N PRO A 103 -0.67 -9.34 6.03
CA PRO A 103 -0.57 -8.52 7.23
C PRO A 103 0.32 -7.31 6.95
N LEU A 104 0.11 -6.21 7.70
CA LEU A 104 1.01 -5.07 7.67
C LEU A 104 2.27 -5.41 8.50
N THR A 105 3.36 -5.77 7.83
CA THR A 105 4.62 -6.20 8.46
C THR A 105 5.65 -5.09 8.44
N GLU A 106 6.54 -5.07 9.44
CA GLU A 106 7.66 -4.14 9.50
C GLU A 106 8.88 -4.71 8.77
N LEU A 107 9.50 -3.89 7.92
CA LEU A 107 10.75 -4.17 7.21
C LEU A 107 11.96 -3.78 8.08
N GLU A 108 13.15 -4.22 7.70
CA GLU A 108 14.39 -3.97 8.45
C GLU A 108 14.69 -2.48 8.69
N ASP A 109 14.20 -1.60 7.83
CA ASP A 109 14.39 -0.15 7.92
C ASP A 109 13.22 0.61 8.58
N GLY A 110 12.31 -0.12 9.24
CA GLY A 110 11.17 0.43 9.97
C GLY A 110 10.00 0.87 9.08
N ARG A 111 10.08 0.71 7.76
CA ARG A 111 8.91 0.79 6.88
C ARG A 111 7.94 -0.32 7.24
N ARG A 112 6.63 -0.09 7.05
CA ARG A 112 5.62 -1.15 7.15
C ARG A 112 4.90 -1.34 5.83
N VAL A 113 4.72 -2.58 5.41
CA VAL A 113 4.11 -2.91 4.12
C VAL A 113 3.17 -4.11 4.25
N ALA A 114 2.01 -4.05 3.61
CA ALA A 114 1.10 -5.18 3.50
C ALA A 114 1.27 -5.86 2.14
N CYS A 115 2.38 -6.59 1.98
CA CYS A 115 2.68 -7.32 0.74
C CYS A 115 3.33 -8.67 1.04
N LEU A 116 2.74 -9.75 0.52
CA LEU A 116 3.26 -11.12 0.71
C LEU A 116 4.67 -11.31 0.14
N LEU A 117 5.03 -10.54 -0.88
CA LEU A 117 6.36 -10.62 -1.51
C LEU A 117 7.43 -9.80 -0.79
N ARG A 118 7.07 -9.12 0.28
CA ARG A 118 7.95 -8.29 1.11
C ARG A 118 7.88 -8.69 2.57
N ASP A 119 7.16 -9.76 2.91
CA ASP A 119 7.12 -10.25 4.29
C ASP A 119 8.44 -10.93 4.64
N PRO A 120 9.28 -10.33 5.51
CA PRO A 120 10.57 -10.91 5.89
C PRO A 120 10.41 -12.20 6.69
N SER A 121 9.25 -12.41 7.29
CA SER A 121 9.01 -13.54 8.19
C SER A 121 8.63 -14.83 7.46
N GLY A 122 8.19 -14.73 6.19
CA GLY A 122 7.66 -15.89 5.44
C GLY A 122 6.44 -16.55 6.11
N LEU A 123 5.90 -15.95 7.18
CA LEU A 123 4.94 -16.58 8.11
C LEU A 123 3.54 -16.71 7.50
N VAL A 124 3.30 -16.13 6.32
CA VAL A 124 2.00 -16.20 5.64
C VAL A 124 1.72 -17.56 5.01
N SER A 125 2.66 -18.51 5.09
CA SER A 125 2.48 -19.89 4.62
C SER A 125 1.49 -20.71 5.47
N GLU A 126 1.25 -20.40 6.76
CA GLU A 126 0.58 -21.36 7.68
C GLU A 126 -0.54 -20.81 8.58
N ARG A 127 -0.83 -19.51 8.61
CA ARG A 127 -1.92 -18.94 9.45
C ARG A 127 -3.26 -18.72 8.74
N GLY A 128 -3.54 -19.54 7.74
CA GLY A 128 -4.82 -19.57 7.03
C GLY A 128 -5.85 -20.52 7.65
N SER A 129 -6.17 -20.38 8.95
CA SER A 129 -7.35 -21.03 9.54
C SER A 129 -7.68 -20.45 10.93
N SER A 130 -8.95 -20.02 11.09
CA SER A 130 -9.70 -19.60 12.29
C SER A 130 -9.23 -18.32 13.02
N GLU A 131 -10.06 -17.32 13.30
CA GLU A 131 -11.47 -17.32 13.74
C GLU A 131 -12.34 -16.22 13.08
N PRO A 132 -13.65 -16.45 12.90
CA PRO A 132 -14.63 -15.41 12.59
C PRO A 132 -14.94 -14.57 13.84
N ALA A 133 -14.94 -13.25 13.68
CA ALA A 133 -15.47 -12.32 14.66
C ALA A 133 -17.00 -12.31 14.57
N ASP A 134 -17.63 -13.30 15.20
CA ASP A 134 -19.06 -13.28 15.52
C ASP A 134 -19.25 -14.02 16.85
N GLU A 135 -19.30 -13.26 17.96
CA GLU A 135 -20.30 -13.50 18.99
C GLU A 135 -20.43 -12.26 19.89
N VAL A 136 -21.49 -11.49 19.63
CA VAL A 136 -22.12 -10.59 20.59
C VAL A 136 -23.15 -11.43 21.35
N ALA A 137 -22.94 -11.62 22.65
CA ALA A 137 -23.97 -11.93 23.64
C ALA A 137 -23.52 -11.45 25.02
#